data_AF-A0A947QDI3-F1
#
_entry.id   AF-A0A947QDI3-F1
#
_cell.length_a   1.000
_cell.length_b   1.000
_cell.length_c   1.000
_cell.angle_alpha   90.00
_cell.angle_beta   90.00
_cell.angle_gamma   90.00
#
_symmetry.space_group_name_H-M   'P 1'
#
loop_
_entity.id
_entity.type
_entity.pdbx_description
1 polymer ?
#
loop_
_entity_poly.entity_id
_entity_poly.type
_entity_poly.pdbx_seq_one_letter_code
_entity_poly.pdbx_strand_id
1 'polypeptide(L)'
;MKRAVPLALTILLAATALATAQAPAPAVPEDPATLLGLSPAQAIERFGPPGGVFAVRGAEAWQDDVVFDYGGGFSLFLFLDRVWQVRVAEPYARPVLGFVVGSAVDRAVSALGSPETELPDSYEWSLPGEAWPVRLRGVVDDAGDIVELYIYRADF
;
A
#
# COMPACT_ATOMS: atom_id res chain seq x y z
N MET A 1 -6.46 -77.43 -3.61
CA MET A 1 -5.57 -76.48 -2.90
C MET A 1 -5.89 -75.08 -3.39
N LYS A 2 -6.46 -74.22 -2.54
CA LYS A 2 -6.88 -72.85 -2.84
C LYS A 2 -5.69 -71.91 -2.58
N ARG A 3 -5.33 -71.04 -3.53
CA ARG A 3 -4.46 -69.88 -3.27
C ARG A 3 -5.20 -68.61 -3.68
N ALA A 4 -5.49 -67.79 -2.68
CA ALA A 4 -6.08 -66.47 -2.82
C ALA A 4 -5.00 -65.48 -3.27
N VAL A 5 -5.35 -64.60 -4.21
CA VAL A 5 -4.53 -63.46 -4.64
C VAL A 5 -4.97 -62.26 -3.81
N PRO A 6 -4.07 -61.54 -3.12
CA PRO A 6 -4.46 -60.33 -2.39
C PRO A 6 -4.56 -59.15 -3.36
N LEU A 7 -5.69 -58.45 -3.26
CA LEU A 7 -6.01 -57.21 -3.93
C LEU A 7 -5.17 -56.08 -3.31
N ALA A 8 -4.21 -55.53 -4.05
CA ALA A 8 -3.47 -54.35 -3.62
C ALA A 8 -4.29 -53.09 -3.94
N LEU A 9 -4.77 -52.42 -2.91
CA LEU A 9 -5.50 -51.16 -2.98
C LEU A 9 -4.51 -50.00 -2.94
N THR A 10 -4.22 -49.40 -4.09
CA THR A 10 -3.39 -48.19 -4.17
C THR A 10 -4.26 -46.96 -3.94
N ILE A 11 -4.12 -46.32 -2.78
CA ILE A 11 -4.78 -45.04 -2.47
C ILE A 11 -3.95 -43.92 -3.10
N LEU A 12 -4.47 -43.26 -4.12
CA LEU A 12 -3.91 -42.02 -4.67
C LEU A 12 -4.31 -40.85 -3.77
N LEU A 13 -3.35 -40.27 -3.03
CA LEU A 13 -3.56 -39.01 -2.32
C LEU A 13 -3.41 -37.86 -3.32
N ALA A 14 -4.51 -37.27 -3.77
CA ALA A 14 -4.49 -36.04 -4.55
C ALA A 14 -4.26 -34.85 -3.60
N ALA A 15 -3.05 -34.31 -3.58
CA ALA A 15 -2.75 -33.05 -2.90
C ALA A 15 -3.26 -31.90 -3.76
N THR A 16 -4.48 -31.41 -3.51
CA THR A 16 -4.94 -30.15 -4.09
C THR A 16 -4.24 -29.00 -3.38
N ALA A 17 -3.23 -28.42 -4.02
CA ALA A 17 -2.68 -27.13 -3.62
C ALA A 17 -3.79 -26.07 -3.73
N LEU A 18 -4.31 -25.63 -2.58
CA LEU A 18 -5.12 -24.42 -2.50
C LEU A 18 -4.21 -23.24 -2.80
N ALA A 19 -4.20 -22.79 -4.06
CA ALA A 19 -3.72 -21.46 -4.37
C ALA A 19 -4.62 -20.47 -3.63
N THR A 20 -4.10 -19.85 -2.57
CA THR A 20 -4.74 -18.68 -1.96
C THR A 20 -4.70 -17.57 -2.99
N ALA A 21 -5.80 -17.42 -3.74
CA ALA A 21 -5.99 -16.25 -4.59
C ALA A 21 -5.95 -15.03 -3.65
N GLN A 22 -4.86 -14.28 -3.71
CA GLN A 22 -4.70 -13.05 -2.96
C GLN A 22 -5.84 -12.12 -3.40
N ALA A 23 -6.67 -11.68 -2.45
CA ALA A 23 -7.75 -10.78 -2.75
C ALA A 23 -7.17 -9.54 -3.46
N PRO A 24 -7.81 -9.04 -4.54
CA PRO A 24 -7.31 -7.88 -5.25
C PRO A 24 -7.25 -6.69 -4.30
N ALA A 25 -6.18 -5.89 -4.41
CA ALA A 25 -5.98 -4.69 -3.59
C ALA A 25 -7.22 -3.77 -3.63
N PRO A 26 -7.60 -3.11 -2.53
CA PRO A 26 -8.71 -2.18 -2.54
C PRO A 26 -8.45 -1.03 -3.52
N ALA A 27 -9.52 -0.48 -4.10
CA ALA A 27 -9.44 0.68 -4.98
C ALA A 27 -9.06 1.94 -4.20
N VAL A 28 -7.79 2.31 -4.26
CA VAL A 28 -7.32 3.64 -3.85
C VAL A 28 -7.91 4.66 -4.82
N PRO A 29 -8.49 5.77 -4.34
CA PRO A 29 -8.95 6.86 -5.19
C PRO A 29 -7.82 7.40 -6.08
N GLU A 30 -8.18 8.01 -7.20
CA GLU A 30 -7.21 8.66 -8.09
C GLU A 30 -6.43 9.75 -7.36
N ASP A 31 -7.05 10.46 -6.42
CA ASP A 31 -6.38 11.32 -5.45
C ASP A 31 -6.39 10.70 -4.05
N PRO A 32 -5.29 10.06 -3.62
CA PRO A 32 -5.19 9.47 -2.29
C PRO A 32 -5.22 10.49 -1.15
N ALA A 33 -4.98 11.79 -1.40
CA ALA A 33 -5.03 12.83 -0.37
C ALA A 33 -6.43 12.93 0.27
N THR A 34 -7.47 12.55 -0.48
CA THR A 34 -8.86 12.48 0.02
C THR A 34 -9.09 11.47 1.16
N LEU A 35 -8.09 10.62 1.45
CA LEU A 35 -8.13 9.66 2.56
C LEU A 35 -7.51 10.21 3.85
N LEU A 36 -6.80 11.34 3.77
CA LEU A 36 -6.24 11.99 4.94
C LEU A 36 -7.36 12.52 5.84
N GLY A 37 -7.19 12.38 7.15
CA GLY A 37 -8.17 12.78 8.16
C GLY A 37 -9.32 11.80 8.38
N LEU A 38 -9.40 10.69 7.65
CA LEU A 38 -10.38 9.65 7.96
C LEU A 38 -10.14 9.08 9.36
N SER A 39 -11.22 8.83 10.09
CA SER A 39 -11.17 8.02 11.31
C SER A 39 -11.00 6.53 10.99
N PRO A 40 -10.53 5.70 11.95
CA PRO A 40 -10.49 4.25 11.78
C PRO A 40 -11.82 3.66 11.32
N ALA A 41 -12.94 4.14 11.88
CA ALA A 41 -14.28 3.67 11.52
C ALA A 41 -14.62 3.98 10.05
N GLN A 42 -14.33 5.19 9.58
CA GLN A 42 -14.57 5.58 8.19
C GLN A 42 -13.66 4.82 7.21
N ALA A 43 -12.41 4.56 7.60
CA ALA A 43 -11.50 3.74 6.80
C ALA A 43 -12.04 2.30 6.65
N ILE A 44 -12.51 1.70 7.75
CA ILE A 44 -13.11 0.36 7.75
C ILE A 44 -14.43 0.33 6.98
N GLU A 45 -15.27 1.35 7.10
CA GLU A 45 -16.50 1.47 6.32
C GLU A 45 -16.21 1.51 4.81
N ARG A 46 -15.14 2.22 4.42
CA ARG A 46 -14.78 2.41 3.01
C ARG A 46 -14.09 1.20 2.38
N PHE A 47 -13.17 0.55 3.11
CA PHE A 47 -12.30 -0.49 2.54
C PHE A 47 -12.53 -1.88 3.14
N GLY A 48 -13.43 -2.00 4.12
CA GLY A 48 -13.58 -3.22 4.92
C GLY A 48 -12.54 -3.31 6.03
N PRO A 49 -12.49 -4.44 6.76
CA PRO A 49 -11.44 -4.66 7.75
C PRO A 49 -10.06 -4.75 7.08
N PRO A 50 -9.00 -4.19 7.68
CA PRO A 50 -7.64 -4.35 7.15
C PRO A 50 -7.19 -5.81 7.21
N GLY A 51 -6.35 -6.22 6.26
CA GLY A 51 -5.73 -7.55 6.25
C GLY A 51 -4.69 -7.71 7.35
N GLY A 52 -4.04 -6.62 7.77
CA GLY A 52 -3.10 -6.58 8.88
C GLY A 52 -3.16 -5.26 9.66
N VAL A 53 -2.85 -5.33 10.96
CA VAL A 53 -2.67 -4.16 11.81
C VAL A 53 -1.37 -4.32 12.58
N PHE A 54 -0.47 -3.35 12.48
CA PHE A 54 0.82 -3.36 13.18
C PHE A 54 1.25 -1.94 13.54
N ALA A 55 2.24 -1.83 14.42
CA ALA A 55 2.83 -0.54 14.79
C ALA A 55 4.12 -0.31 14.00
N VAL A 56 4.31 0.90 13.49
CA VAL A 56 5.60 1.39 12.99
C VAL A 56 6.16 2.33 14.05
N ARG A 57 7.39 2.05 14.49
CA ARG A 57 8.04 2.86 15.53
C ARG A 57 8.64 4.11 14.92
N GLY A 58 8.28 5.27 15.47
CA GLY A 58 8.93 6.52 15.13
C GLY A 58 10.29 6.66 15.84
N ALA A 59 10.95 7.81 15.66
CA ALA A 59 12.20 8.10 16.37
C ALA A 59 11.97 8.25 17.88
N GLU A 60 10.80 8.77 18.26
CA GLU A 60 10.35 8.91 19.63
C GLU A 60 9.08 8.08 19.87
N ALA A 61 8.86 7.61 21.11
CA ALA A 61 7.73 6.72 21.43
C ALA A 61 6.34 7.35 21.20
N TRP A 62 6.25 8.68 21.15
CA TRP A 62 5.01 9.38 20.81
C TRP A 62 4.77 9.48 19.31
N GLN A 63 5.74 9.11 18.47
CA GLN A 63 5.67 9.11 17.00
C GLN A 63 5.33 7.72 16.45
N ASP A 64 4.86 6.81 17.30
CA ASP A 64 4.46 5.48 16.86
C ASP A 64 3.16 5.56 16.06
N ASP A 65 3.18 4.99 14.86
CA ASP A 65 2.01 4.89 14.00
C ASP A 65 1.33 3.54 14.15
N VAL A 66 0.00 3.55 14.08
CA VAL A 66 -0.77 2.33 13.81
C VAL A 66 -0.99 2.25 12.31
N VAL A 67 -0.61 1.13 11.69
CA VAL A 67 -0.78 0.91 10.26
C VAL A 67 -1.92 -0.06 10.02
N PHE A 68 -2.87 0.35 9.19
CA PHE A 68 -3.87 -0.52 8.57
C PHE A 68 -3.35 -0.94 7.21
N ASP A 69 -2.91 -2.20 7.09
CA ASP A 69 -2.48 -2.79 5.84
C ASP A 69 -3.65 -3.50 5.16
N TYR A 70 -4.00 -3.07 3.95
CA TYR A 70 -5.03 -3.69 3.14
C TYR A 70 -4.45 -4.64 2.08
N GLY A 71 -3.13 -4.82 2.06
CA GLY A 71 -2.44 -5.65 1.09
C GLY A 71 -2.38 -5.03 -0.30
N GLY A 72 -1.65 -5.71 -1.20
CA GLY A 72 -1.51 -5.29 -2.60
C GLY A 72 -0.91 -3.89 -2.78
N GLY A 73 -0.05 -3.48 -1.84
CA GLY A 73 0.68 -2.22 -1.89
C GLY A 73 -0.03 -1.03 -1.25
N PHE A 74 -1.20 -1.19 -0.61
CA PHE A 74 -1.94 -0.08 -0.02
C PHE A 74 -2.04 -0.17 1.50
N SER A 75 -1.63 0.90 2.19
CA SER A 75 -1.70 0.99 3.65
C SER A 75 -2.06 2.41 4.13
N LEU A 76 -2.74 2.50 5.27
CA LEU A 76 -3.06 3.75 5.94
C LEU A 76 -2.32 3.84 7.27
N PHE A 77 -1.68 4.98 7.53
CA PHE A 77 -0.96 5.27 8.77
C PHE A 77 -1.83 6.18 9.62
N LEU A 78 -2.10 5.73 10.83
CA LEU A 78 -2.96 6.39 11.79
C LEU A 78 -2.13 6.93 12.94
N PHE A 79 -2.37 8.19 13.26
CA PHE A 79 -1.88 8.86 14.44
C PHE A 79 -3.08 9.31 15.25
N LEU A 80 -3.11 8.92 16.52
CA LEU A 80 -4.29 9.01 17.38
C LEU A 80 -5.51 8.35 16.72
N ASP A 81 -6.52 9.13 16.32
CA ASP A 81 -7.77 8.64 15.72
C ASP A 81 -7.95 9.10 14.26
N ARG A 82 -6.86 9.47 13.57
CA ARG A 82 -6.90 10.00 12.21
C ARG A 82 -5.83 9.40 11.31
N VAL A 83 -6.18 9.15 10.05
CA VAL A 83 -5.22 8.88 8.99
C VAL A 83 -4.43 10.16 8.73
N TRP A 84 -3.11 10.11 8.88
CA TRP A 84 -2.25 11.26 8.60
C TRP A 84 -1.31 11.02 7.42
N GLN A 85 -1.11 9.75 7.05
CA GLN A 85 -0.30 9.32 5.92
C GLN A 85 -0.94 8.12 5.19
N VAL A 86 -0.82 8.13 3.87
CA VAL A 86 -1.24 7.06 2.96
C VAL A 86 -0.01 6.52 2.26
N ARG A 87 0.14 5.20 2.21
CA ARG A 87 1.20 4.53 1.44
C ARG A 87 0.59 3.78 0.27
N VAL A 88 1.15 4.00 -0.93
CA VAL A 88 0.87 3.22 -2.14
C VAL A 88 2.20 2.73 -2.69
N ALA A 89 2.41 1.43 -2.79
CA ALA A 89 3.65 0.81 -3.21
C ALA A 89 3.40 -0.30 -4.23
N GLU A 90 4.44 -0.78 -4.87
CA GLU A 90 4.34 -2.01 -5.66
C GLU A 90 3.80 -3.17 -4.78
N PRO A 91 2.95 -4.06 -5.32
CA PRO A 91 2.54 -4.19 -6.71
C PRO A 91 1.21 -3.46 -7.06
N TYR A 92 0.90 -2.31 -6.45
CA TYR A 92 -0.34 -1.59 -6.74
C TYR A 92 -0.41 -1.10 -8.20
N ALA A 93 -1.23 -1.77 -9.01
CA ALA A 93 -1.21 -1.63 -10.46
C ALA A 93 -2.11 -0.53 -11.05
N ARG A 94 -2.90 0.17 -10.22
CA ARG A 94 -3.81 1.22 -10.71
C ARG A 94 -3.17 2.61 -10.63
N PRO A 95 -3.55 3.53 -11.53
CA PRO A 95 -3.07 4.90 -11.45
C PRO A 95 -3.49 5.61 -10.17
N VAL A 96 -2.58 6.40 -9.61
CA VAL A 96 -2.83 7.42 -8.60
C VAL A 96 -2.14 8.71 -9.06
N LEU A 97 -2.82 9.84 -8.91
CA LEU A 97 -2.34 11.17 -9.32
C LEU A 97 -1.84 11.21 -10.78
N GLY A 98 -2.45 10.42 -11.67
CA GLY A 98 -2.15 10.39 -13.10
C GLY A 98 -1.00 9.46 -13.53
N PHE A 99 -0.38 8.70 -12.63
CA PHE A 99 0.66 7.72 -12.97
C PHE A 99 0.56 6.45 -12.12
N VAL A 100 1.29 5.40 -12.48
CA VAL A 100 1.27 4.10 -11.79
C VAL A 100 2.56 3.92 -11.00
N VAL A 101 2.49 3.36 -9.79
CA VAL A 101 3.68 2.98 -9.02
C VAL A 101 4.48 1.93 -9.81
N GLY A 102 5.80 2.06 -9.81
CA GLY A 102 6.73 1.36 -10.71
C GLY A 102 7.03 2.13 -12.00
N SER A 103 6.56 3.37 -12.14
CA SER A 103 6.94 4.23 -13.27
C SER A 103 8.18 5.06 -12.93
N ALA A 104 9.01 5.29 -13.96
CA ALA A 104 10.11 6.26 -13.90
C ALA A 104 9.65 7.64 -13.43
N VAL A 105 10.53 8.35 -12.70
CA VAL A 105 10.26 9.69 -12.15
C VAL A 105 9.74 10.69 -13.18
N ASP A 106 10.19 10.62 -14.44
CA ASP A 106 9.73 11.48 -15.54
C ASP A 106 8.21 11.43 -15.76
N ARG A 107 7.57 10.28 -15.45
CA ARG A 107 6.11 10.14 -15.51
C ARG A 107 5.42 10.91 -14.39
N ALA A 108 5.95 10.86 -13.18
CA ALA A 108 5.45 11.68 -12.07
C ALA A 108 5.66 13.17 -12.36
N VAL A 109 6.83 13.56 -12.88
CA VAL A 109 7.09 14.96 -13.29
C VAL A 109 6.13 15.43 -14.37
N SER A 110 5.78 14.57 -15.33
CA SER A 110 4.79 14.90 -16.36
C SER A 110 3.37 15.07 -15.81
N ALA A 111 3.02 14.33 -14.76
CA ALA A 111 1.69 14.38 -14.14
C ALA A 111 1.54 15.50 -13.11
N LEU A 112 2.59 15.77 -12.32
CA LEU A 112 2.56 16.63 -11.15
C LEU A 112 3.35 17.93 -11.30
N GLY A 113 4.20 18.02 -12.32
CA GLY A 113 5.23 19.05 -12.43
C GLY A 113 6.52 18.67 -11.68
N SER A 114 7.47 19.59 -11.66
CA SER A 114 8.76 19.38 -11.01
C SER A 114 8.61 19.18 -9.49
N PRO A 115 9.41 18.29 -8.88
CA PRO A 115 9.46 18.16 -7.43
C PRO A 115 9.93 19.47 -6.80
N GLU A 116 9.44 19.76 -5.59
CA GLU A 116 9.90 20.88 -4.78
C GLU A 116 11.24 20.55 -4.11
N THR A 117 11.47 19.28 -3.79
CA THR A 117 12.72 18.81 -3.18
C THR A 117 13.17 17.50 -3.79
N GLU A 118 14.46 17.41 -4.09
CA GLU A 118 15.15 16.19 -4.51
C GLU A 118 16.04 15.70 -3.37
N LEU A 119 15.87 14.44 -2.99
CA LEU A 119 16.64 13.74 -1.95
C LEU A 119 17.42 12.58 -2.61
N PRO A 120 18.43 12.00 -1.93
CA PRO A 120 19.28 10.96 -2.54
C PRO A 120 18.54 9.74 -3.11
N ASP A 121 17.38 9.39 -2.55
CA ASP A 121 16.59 8.20 -2.85
C ASP A 121 15.09 8.51 -3.04
N SER A 122 14.73 9.80 -3.11
CA SER A 122 13.34 10.20 -3.14
C SER A 122 13.14 11.61 -3.68
N TYR A 123 11.90 11.87 -4.09
CA TYR A 123 11.45 13.15 -4.61
C TYR A 123 10.22 13.59 -3.83
N GLU A 124 10.12 14.89 -3.53
CA GLU A 124 8.96 15.45 -2.84
C GLU A 124 8.26 16.51 -3.66
N TRP A 125 6.93 16.43 -3.70
CA TRP A 125 6.05 17.42 -4.31
C TRP A 125 5.11 17.99 -3.24
N SER A 126 4.84 19.28 -3.32
CA SER A 126 3.68 19.88 -2.66
C SER A 126 2.44 19.63 -3.51
N LEU A 127 1.43 18.97 -2.92
CA LEU A 127 0.16 18.73 -3.59
C LEU A 127 -0.80 19.90 -3.33
N PRO A 128 -1.56 20.34 -4.35
CA PRO A 128 -2.61 21.32 -4.14
C PRO A 128 -3.81 20.66 -3.45
N GLY A 129 -4.29 21.24 -2.35
CA GLY A 129 -5.57 20.85 -1.77
C GLY A 129 -5.58 20.75 -0.25
N GLU A 130 -6.76 21.03 0.29
CA GLU A 130 -7.16 20.98 1.70
C GLU A 130 -6.67 22.11 2.61
N ALA A 131 -7.29 22.19 3.81
CA ALA A 131 -7.05 23.20 4.83
C ALA A 131 -5.66 23.10 5.52
N TRP A 132 -4.79 22.21 5.04
CA TRP A 132 -3.48 21.88 5.59
C TRP A 132 -2.47 21.56 4.48
N PRO A 133 -1.16 21.69 4.72
CA PRO A 133 -0.14 21.38 3.72
C PRO A 133 -0.05 19.86 3.49
N VAL A 134 -0.33 19.41 2.26
CA VAL A 134 -0.19 18.02 1.83
C VAL A 134 1.08 17.85 0.99
N ARG A 135 1.85 16.81 1.29
CA ARG A 135 3.05 16.43 0.53
C ARG A 135 2.90 15.04 -0.04
N LEU A 136 3.54 14.85 -1.19
CA LEU A 136 3.80 13.55 -1.79
C LEU A 136 5.31 13.32 -1.73
N ARG A 137 5.73 12.18 -1.20
CA ARG A 137 7.09 11.66 -1.36
C ARG A 137 7.05 10.41 -2.22
N GLY A 138 7.81 10.40 -3.32
CA GLY A 138 8.07 9.21 -4.11
C GLY A 138 9.47 8.67 -3.83
N VAL A 139 9.56 7.44 -3.32
CA VAL A 139 10.82 6.72 -3.12
C VAL A 139 11.16 5.97 -4.40
N VAL A 140 12.40 6.09 -4.85
CA VAL A 140 12.88 5.44 -6.08
C VAL A 140 13.84 4.30 -5.78
N ASP A 141 13.91 3.35 -6.70
CA ASP A 141 14.95 2.31 -6.70
C ASP A 141 16.22 2.76 -7.47
N ASP A 142 17.17 1.84 -7.62
CA ASP A 142 18.42 2.08 -8.35
C ASP A 142 18.21 2.34 -9.85
N ALA A 143 17.05 1.96 -10.41
CA ALA A 143 16.68 2.24 -11.81
C ALA A 143 16.03 3.62 -11.98
N GLY A 144 15.66 4.29 -10.87
CA GLY A 144 14.94 5.57 -10.87
C GLY A 144 13.43 5.41 -11.03
N ASP A 145 12.91 4.19 -10.84
CA ASP A 145 11.48 3.91 -10.85
C ASP A 145 10.89 4.14 -9.46
N ILE A 146 9.73 4.79 -9.38
CA ILE A 146 9.07 5.09 -8.11
C ILE A 146 8.42 3.81 -7.57
N VAL A 147 9.01 3.20 -6.56
CA VAL A 147 8.54 1.94 -5.96
C VAL A 147 7.57 2.15 -4.81
N GLU A 148 7.60 3.32 -4.17
CA GLU A 148 6.68 3.67 -3.08
C GLU A 148 6.29 5.15 -3.13
N LEU A 149 5.03 5.43 -2.80
CA LEU A 149 4.46 6.75 -2.63
C LEU A 149 3.95 6.91 -1.20
N TYR A 150 4.28 8.03 -0.60
CA TYR A 150 3.76 8.49 0.68
C TYR A 150 3.03 9.82 0.47
N ILE A 151 1.72 9.84 0.72
CA ILE A 151 0.91 11.06 0.72
C ILE A 151 0.61 11.38 2.17
N TYR A 152 1.03 12.54 2.66
CA TYR A 152 0.95 12.85 4.09
C TYR A 152 0.69 14.32 4.38
N ARG A 153 0.19 14.58 5.57
CA ARG A 153 0.08 15.92 6.15
C ARG A 153 1.42 16.38 6.70
N ALA A 154 1.93 17.50 6.21
CA ALA A 154 3.25 18.02 6.62
C ALA A 154 3.22 18.84 7.93
N ASP A 155 2.05 19.05 8.51
CA ASP A 155 1.83 19.78 9.77
C ASP A 155 1.64 18.85 10.98
N PHE A 156 1.90 17.56 10.81
CA PHE A 156 1.87 16.54 11.85
C PHE A 156 3.24 16.29 12.47
#